data_AF-A0A1G3X642-F1
#
_entry.id   AF-A0A1G3X642-F1
#
_cell.length_a   1.000
_cell.length_b   1.000
_cell.length_c   1.000
_cell.angle_alpha   90.00
_cell.angle_beta   90.00
_cell.angle_gamma   90.00
#
_symmetry.space_group_name_H-M   'P 1'
#
loop_
_entity.id
_entity.type
_entity.pdbx_description
1 polymer ?
#
loop_
_entity_poly.entity_id
_entity_poly.type
_entity_poly.pdbx_seq_one_letter_code
_entity_poly.pdbx_strand_id
1 'polypeptide(L)'
;MEITISRVTEGIAIMNQEIIEVYKMDESITFSKFIELLLSKNLEEEITLKNTINDPSEAENELVNLVTALVADYNLKVIELADFIKTQNVQSN
;
A
#
# COMPACT_ATOMS: atom_id res chain seq x y z
N MET A 1 3.09 9.86 -0.55
CA MET A 1 1.96 9.58 0.39
C MET A 1 2.39 8.64 1.53
N GLU A 2 1.83 8.74 2.75
CA GLU A 2 2.06 7.76 3.84
C GLU A 2 0.80 6.90 4.08
N ILE A 3 0.96 5.59 4.14
CA ILE A 3 -0.06 4.62 4.55
C ILE A 3 0.32 4.05 5.90
N THR A 4 -0.63 4.01 6.84
CA THR A 4 -0.43 3.39 8.15
C THR A 4 -1.19 2.08 8.26
N ILE A 5 -0.55 1.04 8.80
CA ILE A 5 -1.19 -0.19 9.25
C ILE A 5 -1.25 -0.15 10.78
N SER A 6 -2.45 -0.25 11.35
CA SER A 6 -2.66 -0.23 12.80
C SER A 6 -3.74 -1.21 13.24
N ARG A 7 -3.66 -1.70 14.47
CA ARG A 7 -4.81 -2.30 15.15
C ARG A 7 -5.84 -1.23 15.49
N VAL A 8 -7.11 -1.56 15.31
CA VAL A 8 -8.30 -0.80 15.71
C VAL A 8 -9.28 -1.76 16.40
N THR A 9 -10.34 -1.24 17.01
CA THR A 9 -11.35 -2.07 17.73
C THR A 9 -11.92 -3.19 16.87
N GLU A 10 -12.11 -2.94 15.58
CA GLU A 10 -12.76 -3.85 14.63
C GLU A 10 -11.80 -4.78 13.88
N GLY A 11 -10.48 -4.70 14.10
CA GLY A 11 -9.47 -5.50 13.39
C GLY A 11 -8.17 -4.75 13.09
N ILE A 12 -7.54 -5.07 11.96
CA ILE A 12 -6.39 -4.32 11.43
C ILE A 12 -6.88 -3.34 10.36
N ALA A 13 -6.57 -2.06 10.52
CA ALA A 13 -6.90 -1.02 9.55
C ALA A 13 -5.68 -0.63 8.71
N ILE A 14 -5.93 -0.42 7.42
CA ILE A 14 -5.09 0.38 6.54
C ILE A 14 -5.67 1.80 6.50
N MET A 15 -4.82 2.80 6.69
CA MET A 15 -5.25 4.20 6.84
C MET A 15 -4.40 5.17 6.02
N ASN A 16 -5.06 6.23 5.54
CA ASN A 16 -4.45 7.46 5.03
C ASN A 16 -5.30 8.64 5.49
N GLN A 17 -4.91 9.28 6.60
CA GLN A 17 -5.71 10.27 7.35
C GLN A 17 -7.01 9.69 7.94
N GLU A 18 -7.74 8.90 7.16
CA GLU A 18 -8.94 8.14 7.51
C GLU A 18 -8.73 6.63 7.25
N ILE A 19 -9.64 5.81 7.77
CA ILE A 19 -9.64 4.37 7.53
C ILE A 19 -10.06 4.09 6.09
N ILE A 20 -9.19 3.41 5.35
CA ILE A 20 -9.46 2.95 3.98
C ILE A 20 -10.19 1.61 4.03
N GLU A 21 -9.63 0.66 4.77
CA GLU A 21 -10.12 -0.71 4.83
C GLU A 21 -9.74 -1.35 6.17
N VAL A 22 -10.60 -2.23 6.68
CA VAL A 22 -10.39 -2.98 7.92
C VAL A 22 -10.46 -4.46 7.63
N TYR A 23 -9.51 -5.21 8.17
CA TYR A 23 -9.33 -6.64 8.00
C TYR A 23 -9.52 -7.35 9.33
N LYS A 24 -10.33 -8.40 9.30
CA LYS A 24 -10.53 -9.32 10.42
C LYS A 24 -9.94 -10.67 10.04
N MET A 25 -9.22 -11.28 10.98
CA MET A 25 -8.48 -12.53 10.72
C MET A 25 -9.39 -13.76 10.60
N ASP A 26 -10.64 -13.65 11.02
CA ASP A 26 -11.68 -14.68 10.91
C ASP A 26 -12.61 -14.48 9.70
N GLU A 27 -12.39 -13.44 8.88
CA GLU A 27 -13.15 -13.14 7.67
C GLU A 27 -12.27 -13.27 6.42
N SER A 28 -12.89 -13.36 5.25
CA SER A 28 -12.15 -13.37 3.99
C SER A 28 -11.52 -12.00 3.75
N ILE A 29 -10.20 -11.97 3.60
CA ILE A 29 -9.42 -10.77 3.33
C ILE A 29 -9.48 -10.44 1.84
N THR A 30 -10.07 -9.30 1.49
CA THR A 30 -10.00 -8.71 0.14
C THR A 30 -9.31 -7.35 0.23
N PHE A 31 -8.38 -7.05 -0.66
CA PHE A 31 -7.69 -5.74 -0.68
C PHE A 31 -8.44 -4.71 -1.54
N SER A 32 -9.76 -4.77 -1.60
CA SER A 32 -10.53 -4.13 -2.68
C SER A 32 -10.37 -2.60 -2.64
N LYS A 33 -10.60 -1.99 -1.47
CA LYS A 33 -10.50 -0.53 -1.33
C LYS A 33 -9.05 -0.08 -1.32
N PHE A 34 -8.14 -0.89 -0.78
CA PHE A 34 -6.73 -0.58 -0.83
C PHE A 34 -6.20 -0.54 -2.27
N ILE A 35 -6.56 -1.52 -3.11
CA ILE A 35 -6.21 -1.52 -4.53
C ILE A 35 -6.87 -0.36 -5.27
N GLU A 36 -8.15 -0.07 -5.02
CA GLU A 36 -8.82 1.11 -5.60
C GLU A 36 -8.08 2.41 -5.27
N LEU A 37 -7.60 2.56 -4.03
CA LEU A 37 -6.77 3.71 -3.64
C LEU A 37 -5.48 3.75 -4.45
N LEU A 38 -4.73 2.64 -4.54
CA LEU A 38 -3.48 2.59 -5.30
C LEU A 38 -3.70 3.00 -6.76
N LEU A 39 -4.76 2.49 -7.40
CA LEU A 39 -5.12 2.85 -8.77
C LEU A 39 -5.48 4.34 -8.90
N SER A 40 -6.19 4.90 -7.91
CA SER A 40 -6.56 6.33 -7.92
C SER A 40 -5.36 7.28 -7.89
N LYS A 41 -4.21 6.81 -7.40
CA LYS A 41 -2.96 7.58 -7.37
C LYS A 41 -2.23 7.60 -8.70
N ASN A 42 -2.67 6.78 -9.66
CA ASN A 42 -2.22 6.83 -11.04
C ASN A 42 -0.69 6.86 -11.21
N LEU A 43 0.03 6.14 -10.34
CA LEU A 43 1.50 6.08 -10.33
C LEU A 43 2.20 7.45 -10.21
N GLU A 44 1.54 8.46 -9.64
CA GLU A 44 2.06 9.84 -9.57
C GLU A 44 3.18 10.00 -8.53
N GLU A 45 3.12 9.26 -7.44
CA GLU A 45 4.10 9.34 -6.35
C GLU A 45 4.25 7.99 -5.63
N GLU A 46 5.42 7.79 -5.01
CA GLU A 46 5.68 6.64 -4.14
C GLU A 46 4.91 6.72 -2.81
N ILE A 47 4.67 5.55 -2.25
CA ILE A 47 3.97 5.34 -0.99
C ILE A 47 4.97 4.86 0.07
N THR A 48 4.97 5.54 1.22
CA THR A 48 5.67 5.07 2.41
C THR A 48 4.69 4.28 3.28
N LEU A 49 5.10 3.09 3.73
CA LEU A 49 4.32 2.27 4.63
C LEU A 49 4.84 2.41 6.07
N LYS A 50 3.92 2.64 7.01
CA LYS A 50 4.19 2.72 8.44
C LYS A 50 3.39 1.67 9.19
N ASN A 51 4.06 0.70 9.79
CA ASN A 51 3.42 -0.30 10.64
C ASN A 51 3.51 0.14 12.12
N THR A 52 2.36 0.27 12.79
CA THR A 52 2.29 0.64 14.22
C THR A 52 1.85 -0.53 15.12
N ILE A 53 1.75 -1.74 14.56
CA ILE A 53 1.37 -2.94 15.30
C ILE A 53 2.57 -3.44 16.10
N ASN A 54 2.47 -3.37 17.43
CA ASN A 54 3.44 -3.96 18.36
C ASN A 54 3.04 -5.40 18.69
N ASP A 55 4.00 -6.32 18.76
CA ASP A 55 3.77 -7.74 19.05
C ASP A 55 2.66 -8.38 18.17
N PRO A 56 2.83 -8.38 16.83
CA PRO A 56 1.89 -9.03 15.91
C PRO A 56 1.83 -10.55 16.10
N SER A 57 0.62 -11.11 16.02
CA SER A 57 0.44 -12.55 15.82
C SER A 57 0.90 -12.95 14.42
N GLU A 58 1.01 -14.27 14.17
CA GLU A 58 1.43 -14.81 12.86
C GLU A 58 0.53 -14.31 11.71
N ALA A 59 -0.79 -14.41 11.88
CA ALA A 59 -1.75 -13.94 10.87
C ALA A 59 -1.64 -12.44 10.60
N GLU A 60 -1.39 -11.64 11.63
CA GLU A 60 -1.21 -10.19 11.48
C GLU A 60 0.10 -9.85 10.76
N ASN A 61 1.18 -10.59 11.03
CA ASN A 61 2.43 -10.48 10.29
C ASN A 61 2.24 -10.83 8.81
N GLU A 62 1.50 -11.89 8.51
CA GLU A 62 1.19 -12.27 7.13
C GLU A 62 0.43 -11.16 6.40
N LEU A 63 -0.59 -10.58 7.04
CA LEU A 63 -1.31 -9.43 6.47
C LEU A 63 -0.37 -8.23 6.22
N VAL A 64 0.45 -7.86 7.21
CA VAL A 64 1.42 -6.76 7.06
C VAL A 64 2.37 -7.03 5.90
N ASN A 65 2.85 -8.27 5.75
CA ASN A 65 3.74 -8.66 4.65
C ASN A 65 3.06 -8.55 3.29
N LEU A 66 1.79 -8.96 3.17
CA LEU A 66 1.02 -8.82 1.94
C LEU A 66 0.84 -7.34 1.56
N VAL A 67 0.45 -6.50 2.51
CA VAL A 67 0.30 -5.05 2.27
C VAL A 67 1.64 -4.42 1.89
N THR A 68 2.72 -4.82 2.55
CA THR A 68 4.08 -4.35 2.23
C THR A 68 4.49 -4.73 0.81
N ALA A 69 4.22 -5.96 0.38
CA ALA A 69 4.51 -6.41 -0.97
C ALA A 69 3.71 -5.64 -2.02
N LEU A 70 2.42 -5.37 -1.77
CA LEU A 70 1.58 -4.56 -2.66
C LEU A 70 2.10 -3.12 -2.82
N VAL A 71 2.51 -2.49 -1.72
CA VAL A 71 3.12 -1.14 -1.76
C VAL A 71 4.43 -1.15 -2.53
N ALA A 72 5.29 -2.16 -2.30
CA ALA A 72 6.57 -2.29 -2.98
C ALA A 72 6.38 -2.45 -4.49
N ASP A 73 5.43 -3.28 -4.93
CA ASP A 73 5.13 -3.46 -6.36
C ASP A 73 4.60 -2.17 -6.99
N TYR A 74 3.67 -1.48 -6.33
CA TYR A 74 3.19 -0.17 -6.78
C TYR A 74 4.33 0.85 -6.92
N ASN A 75 5.20 0.98 -5.92
CA ASN A 75 6.34 1.91 -5.97
C ASN A 75 7.33 1.56 -7.07
N LEU A 76 7.55 0.26 -7.33
CA LEU A 76 8.36 -0.17 -8.46
C LEU A 76 7.76 0.33 -9.78
N LYS A 77 6.43 0.28 -9.94
CA LYS A 77 5.74 0.82 -11.13
C LYS A 77 5.83 2.34 -11.26
N VAL A 78 5.82 3.08 -10.14
CA VAL A 78 6.09 4.53 -10.14
C VAL A 78 7.49 4.81 -10.70
N ILE A 79 8.50 4.06 -10.23
CA ILE A 79 9.90 4.21 -10.68
C ILE A 79 10.03 3.86 -12.17
N GLU A 80 9.49 2.72 -12.60
CA GLU A 80 9.51 2.28 -14.00
C GLU A 80 8.91 3.34 -14.94
N LEU A 81 7.77 3.94 -14.55
CA LEU A 81 7.12 4.99 -15.34
C LEU A 81 7.97 6.26 -15.40
N ALA A 82 8.52 6.70 -14.26
CA ALA A 82 9.38 7.86 -14.19
C ALA A 82 10.63 7.70 -15.09
N ASP A 83 11.24 6.52 -15.08
CA ASP A 83 12.40 6.22 -15.92
C ASP A 83 12.03 6.14 -17.40
N PHE A 84 10.88 5.55 -17.75
CA PHE A 84 10.35 5.57 -19.11
C PHE A 84 10.20 7.02 -19.63
N ILE A 85 9.57 7.90 -18.86
CA ILE A 85 9.39 9.32 -19.25
C ILE A 85 10.73 10.02 -19.46
N LYS A 86 11.72 9.80 -18.57
CA LYS A 86 13.07 10.37 -18.74
C LYS A 86 13.71 9.91 -20.04
N THR A 87 13.62 8.62 -20.38
CA THR A 87 14.22 8.08 -21.63
C THR A 87 13.62 8.71 -22.89
N GLN A 88 12.30 8.94 -22.91
CA GLN A 88 11.61 9.60 -24.04
C GLN A 88 12.04 11.06 -24.20
N ASN A 89 12.21 11.78 -23.09
CA ASN A 89 12.63 13.18 -23.11
C ASN A 89 14.10 13.36 -23.55
N VAL A 90 14.96 12.36 -23.33
CA VAL A 90 16.36 12.38 -23.78
C VAL A 90 16.49 12.09 -25.28
N GLN A 91 15.59 11.28 -25.85
CA GLN A 91 15.58 10.97 -27.29
C GLN A 91 14.97 12.08 -28.16
N SER A 92 14.27 13.03 -27.55
CA SER A 92 13.55 14.11 -28.24
C SER A 92 14.32 15.43 -28.30
N ASN A 93 15.54 15.48 -27.74
CA ASN A 93 16.48 16.61 -27.79
C ASN A 93 17.73 16.25 -28.60
#